data_AF-A0A937R4S0-F1
#
_entry.id   AF-A0A937R4S0-F1
#
_cell.length_a   1.000
_cell.length_b   1.000
_cell.length_c   1.000
_cell.angle_alpha   90.00
_cell.angle_beta   90.00
_cell.angle_gamma   90.00
#
_symmetry.space_group_name_H-M   'P 1'
#
loop_
_entity.id
_entity.type
_entity.pdbx_description
1 polymer ?
#
loop_
_entity_poly.entity_id
_entity_poly.type
_entity_poly.pdbx_seq_one_letter_code
_entity_poly.pdbx_strand_id
1 'polypeptide(L)'
;MLRDVFDVQVVAREGAVSISGNTGSVEAASRAFDLMQRRLCESHHLRLYEVEDILDAVARDPGFRDELRVDVRGGGYVTPRTKGQARYLRAIHDHDIVFSIGPAGTGKTYLAVAMALAALRAGEVKKIVLARPAVEAGEKLGFLPGDLREKVNPYLRPLYDALNDMLDFSQVQKYIARDVIEVVPMAFMRGRTLNRSFVILDEAQNSTIGQMKMFLTRLGQRSKGIITGDITQTDLPSGQMSGLRHAERILHGIRGIAFVRLERADIVRHRLVERIVEAYERNEQQHHGRAASAPAPEPDADEPAATDPNLDSGHTP
;
A
#
# COMPACT_ATOMS: atom_id res chain seq x y z
N MET A 1 18.73 -10.77 19.39
CA MET A 1 18.26 -10.24 18.09
C MET A 1 18.87 -10.98 16.91
N LEU A 2 20.13 -10.72 16.50
CA LEU A 2 20.78 -11.43 15.37
C LEU A 2 20.72 -12.97 15.53
N ARG A 3 21.08 -13.47 16.72
CA ARG A 3 21.04 -14.90 17.05
C ARG A 3 19.65 -15.50 16.86
N ASP A 4 18.63 -14.82 17.39
CA ASP A 4 17.25 -15.31 17.41
C ASP A 4 16.58 -15.24 16.03
N VAL A 5 16.92 -14.23 15.22
CA VAL A 5 16.29 -14.02 13.90
C VAL A 5 16.83 -14.99 12.84
N PHE A 6 18.14 -15.28 12.85
CA PHE A 6 18.78 -16.10 11.82
C PHE A 6 19.18 -17.50 12.28
N ASP A 7 18.95 -17.84 13.56
CA ASP A 7 19.41 -19.08 14.18
C ASP A 7 20.93 -19.27 14.03
N VAL A 8 21.69 -18.29 14.51
CA VAL A 8 23.16 -18.26 14.43
C VAL A 8 23.80 -18.03 15.80
N GLN A 9 25.02 -18.54 15.97
CA GLN A 9 25.87 -18.14 17.08
C GLN A 9 26.69 -16.91 16.70
N VAL A 10 26.79 -15.95 17.62
CA VAL A 10 27.53 -14.70 17.42
C VAL A 10 28.48 -14.50 18.59
N VAL A 11 29.78 -14.35 18.32
CA VAL A 11 30.82 -14.08 19.33
C VAL A 11 31.54 -12.79 18.95
N ALA A 12 31.58 -11.82 19.86
CA ALA A 12 32.32 -10.58 19.66
C ALA A 12 33.53 -10.53 20.61
N ARG A 13 34.75 -10.41 20.06
CA ARG A 13 36.02 -10.29 20.81
C ARG A 13 36.98 -9.36 20.07
N GLU A 14 37.63 -8.46 20.79
CA GLU A 14 38.72 -7.59 20.26
C GLU A 14 38.36 -6.82 18.98
N GLY A 15 37.11 -6.36 18.87
CA GLY A 15 36.63 -5.64 17.68
C GLY A 15 36.27 -6.52 16.49
N ALA A 16 36.47 -7.83 16.58
CA ALA A 16 36.01 -8.81 15.61
C ALA A 16 34.67 -9.44 16.04
N VAL A 17 33.78 -9.64 15.07
CA VAL A 17 32.52 -10.36 15.25
C VAL A 17 32.58 -11.63 14.41
N SER A 18 32.53 -12.78 15.08
CA SER A 18 32.46 -14.10 14.46
C SER A 18 31.02 -14.60 14.48
N ILE A 19 30.51 -15.03 13.33
CA ILE A 19 29.16 -15.58 13.15
C ILE A 19 29.29 -17.01 12.65
N SER A 20 28.63 -17.96 13.31
CA SER A 20 28.67 -19.38 12.95
C SER A 20 27.28 -20.00 12.94
N GLY A 21 27.04 -20.89 11.98
CA GLY A 21 25.74 -21.52 11.71
C GLY A 21 25.71 -22.12 10.30
N ASN A 22 24.52 -22.34 9.74
CA ASN A 22 24.36 -22.71 8.33
C ASN A 22 24.83 -21.56 7.43
N THR A 23 25.53 -21.87 6.32
CA THR A 23 26.02 -20.92 5.31
C THR A 23 25.00 -19.82 4.97
N GLY A 24 23.75 -20.18 4.65
CA GLY A 24 22.72 -19.20 4.29
C GLY A 24 22.36 -18.24 5.44
N SER A 25 22.26 -18.77 6.66
CA SER A 25 21.99 -17.96 7.87
C SER A 25 23.17 -17.07 8.24
N VAL A 26 24.40 -17.55 8.07
CA VAL A 26 25.63 -16.79 8.31
C VAL A 26 25.74 -15.64 7.31
N GLU A 27 25.47 -15.89 6.02
CA GLU A 27 25.47 -14.85 4.98
C GLU A 27 24.41 -13.77 5.26
N ALA A 28 23.20 -14.18 5.63
CA ALA A 28 22.12 -13.24 5.98
C ALA A 28 22.48 -12.42 7.24
N ALA A 29 22.97 -13.07 8.30
CA ALA A 29 23.37 -12.40 9.53
C ALA A 29 24.54 -11.43 9.30
N SER A 30 25.55 -11.82 8.50
CA SER A 30 26.66 -10.96 8.12
C SER A 30 26.17 -9.74 7.35
N ARG A 31 25.25 -9.93 6.39
CA ARG A 31 24.67 -8.83 5.61
C ARG A 31 23.89 -7.86 6.50
N ALA A 32 23.07 -8.36 7.42
CA ALA A 32 22.36 -7.53 8.37
C ALA A 32 23.32 -6.70 9.23
N PHE A 33 24.42 -7.31 9.67
CA PHE A 33 25.46 -6.62 10.45
C PHE A 33 26.18 -5.52 9.64
N ASP A 34 26.54 -5.80 8.38
CA ASP A 34 27.13 -4.80 7.46
C ASP A 34 26.21 -3.59 7.26
N LEU A 35 24.90 -3.84 7.11
CA LEU A 35 23.89 -2.78 6.99
C LEU A 35 23.82 -1.93 8.26
N MET A 36 23.82 -2.56 9.45
CA MET A 36 23.85 -1.84 10.73
C MET A 36 25.11 -0.98 10.86
N GLN A 37 26.28 -1.50 10.50
CA GLN A 37 27.54 -0.76 10.54
C GLN A 37 27.51 0.45 9.60
N ARG A 38 27.04 0.27 8.36
CA ARG A 38 26.90 1.38 7.40
C ARG A 38 26.00 2.48 7.96
N ARG A 39 24.84 2.12 8.51
CA ARG A 39 23.93 3.10 9.11
C ARG A 39 24.58 3.82 10.29
N LEU A 40 25.25 3.10 11.17
CA LEU A 40 25.96 3.69 12.30
C LEU A 40 27.05 4.67 11.85
N CYS A 41 27.78 4.36 10.78
CA CYS A 41 28.78 5.25 10.19
C CYS A 41 28.16 6.53 9.59
N GLU A 42 27.01 6.41 8.91
CA GLU A 42 26.33 7.54 8.26
C GLU A 42 25.62 8.47 9.25
N SER A 43 24.89 7.93 10.23
CA SER A 43 24.08 8.73 11.16
C SER A 43 24.69 8.94 12.54
N HIS A 44 25.85 8.33 12.84
CA HIS A 44 26.50 8.33 14.17
C HIS A 44 25.65 7.79 15.32
N HIS A 45 24.48 7.23 15.02
CA HIS A 45 23.60 6.55 15.97
C HIS A 45 22.76 5.53 15.21
N LEU A 46 22.35 4.47 15.89
CA LEU A 46 21.47 3.43 15.37
C LEU A 46 20.42 3.12 16.45
N ARG A 47 19.15 3.37 16.15
CA ARG A 47 18.05 3.14 17.08
C ARG A 47 17.56 1.69 17.01
N LEU A 48 16.94 1.21 18.08
CA LEU A 48 16.49 -0.19 18.17
C LEU A 48 15.52 -0.58 17.05
N TYR A 49 14.56 0.28 16.71
CA TYR A 49 13.63 -0.01 15.61
C TYR A 49 14.33 -0.10 14.24
N GLU A 50 15.45 0.61 14.05
CA GLU A 50 16.22 0.52 12.80
C GLU A 50 16.96 -0.81 12.72
N VAL A 51 17.43 -1.34 13.85
CA VAL A 51 18.00 -2.68 13.95
C VAL A 51 16.93 -3.72 13.62
N GLU A 52 15.74 -3.60 14.21
CA GLU A 52 14.60 -4.50 13.93
C GLU A 52 14.22 -4.48 12.44
N ASP A 53 14.13 -3.30 11.84
CA ASP A 53 13.81 -3.13 10.42
C ASP A 53 14.83 -3.79 9.49
N ILE A 54 16.13 -3.64 9.79
CA ILE A 54 17.21 -4.29 9.02
C ILE A 54 17.11 -5.81 9.15
N LEU A 55 16.90 -6.31 10.36
CA LEU A 55 16.79 -7.74 10.61
C LEU A 55 15.60 -8.34 9.89
N ASP A 56 14.42 -7.70 9.97
CA ASP A 56 13.22 -8.17 9.30
C ASP A 56 13.37 -8.10 7.77
N ALA A 57 13.98 -7.05 7.22
CA ALA A 57 14.22 -6.94 5.78
C ALA A 57 15.14 -8.06 5.25
N VAL A 58 16.25 -8.33 5.94
CA VAL A 58 17.21 -9.37 5.54
C VAL A 58 16.67 -10.78 5.79
N ALA A 59 15.87 -10.99 6.85
CA ALA A 59 15.21 -12.27 7.11
C ALA A 59 14.17 -12.60 6.03
N ARG A 60 13.45 -11.61 5.52
CA ARG A 60 12.50 -11.77 4.40
C ARG A 60 13.21 -12.01 3.08
N ASP A 61 14.35 -11.36 2.87
CA ASP A 61 15.12 -11.45 1.64
C ASP A 61 16.63 -11.42 1.93
N PRO A 62 17.29 -12.59 1.96
CA PRO A 62 18.73 -12.69 2.18
C PRO A 62 19.58 -11.94 1.15
N GLY A 63 19.01 -11.55 0.00
CA GLY A 63 19.64 -10.74 -1.03
C GLY A 63 19.29 -9.24 -0.97
N PHE A 64 18.64 -8.77 0.09
CA PHE A 64 18.32 -7.36 0.29
C PHE A 64 19.58 -6.49 0.31
N ARG A 65 19.55 -5.35 -0.37
CA ARG A 65 20.63 -4.36 -0.41
C ARG A 65 20.06 -3.00 0.03
N ASP A 66 20.78 -2.28 0.91
CA ASP A 66 20.47 -0.87 1.22
C ASP A 66 20.75 -0.06 -0.04
N GLU A 67 19.73 0.17 -0.87
CA GLU A 67 19.90 0.88 -2.14
C GLU A 67 19.16 2.23 -2.17
N LEU A 68 18.36 2.56 -1.15
CA LEU A 68 17.73 3.89 -1.08
C LEU A 68 17.21 4.23 0.32
N ARG A 69 17.71 5.30 0.94
CA ARG A 69 17.15 5.89 2.17
C ARG A 69 16.48 7.21 1.82
N VAL A 70 15.25 7.41 2.26
CA VAL A 70 14.54 8.68 2.10
C VAL A 70 14.66 9.43 3.42
N ASP A 71 15.44 10.51 3.42
CA ASP A 71 15.56 11.38 4.60
C ASP A 71 14.27 12.20 4.75
N VAL A 72 13.54 11.94 5.84
CA VAL A 72 12.36 12.72 6.25
C VAL A 72 12.67 13.43 7.57
N ARG A 73 13.74 14.25 7.58
CA ARG A 73 14.34 14.90 8.77
C ARG A 73 13.32 15.50 9.76
N GLY A 74 13.20 14.92 10.95
CA GLY A 74 12.16 15.24 11.94
C GLY A 74 11.35 14.01 12.34
N GLY A 75 11.17 13.05 11.42
CA GLY A 75 10.65 11.70 11.67
C GLY A 75 11.69 10.59 11.54
N GLY A 76 12.89 10.89 11.02
CA GLY A 76 13.97 9.92 10.78
C GLY A 76 14.12 9.56 9.30
N TYR A 77 14.75 8.41 9.02
CA TYR A 77 14.85 7.89 7.66
C TYR A 77 13.72 6.90 7.39
N VAL A 78 13.04 7.06 6.26
CA VAL A 78 12.13 6.05 5.73
C VAL A 78 12.92 5.18 4.75
N THR A 79 13.01 3.89 5.03
CA THR A 79 13.74 2.93 4.20
C THR A 79 12.80 1.87 3.64
N PRO A 80 12.95 1.48 2.36
CA PRO A 80 12.23 0.34 1.82
C PRO A 80 12.65 -0.91 2.59
N ARG A 81 11.70 -1.79 2.90
CA ARG A 81 11.94 -3.03 3.63
C ARG A 81 11.91 -4.27 2.73
N THR A 82 11.56 -4.09 1.47
CA THR A 82 11.52 -5.16 0.45
C THR A 82 12.11 -4.67 -0.88
N LYS A 83 12.51 -5.61 -1.75
CA LYS A 83 12.93 -5.28 -3.12
C LYS A 83 11.84 -4.56 -3.91
N GLY A 84 10.57 -4.92 -3.75
CA GLY A 84 9.46 -4.25 -4.42
C GLY A 84 9.33 -2.79 -4.00
N GLN A 85 9.41 -2.51 -2.70
CA GLN A 85 9.44 -1.15 -2.18
C GLN A 85 10.66 -0.36 -2.68
N ALA A 86 11.84 -1.00 -2.75
CA ALA A 86 13.04 -0.35 -3.28
C ALA A 86 12.95 -0.03 -4.77
N ARG A 87 12.34 -0.91 -5.57
CA ARG A 87 12.01 -0.61 -6.99
C ARG A 87 11.02 0.53 -7.10
N TYR A 88 10.01 0.55 -6.21
CA TYR A 88 9.00 1.60 -6.20
C TYR A 88 9.61 2.98 -5.94
N LEU A 89 10.44 3.12 -4.89
CA LEU A 89 11.11 4.39 -4.60
C LEU A 89 12.05 4.84 -5.74
N ARG A 90 12.77 3.91 -6.38
CA ARG A 90 13.57 4.20 -7.59
C ARG A 90 12.70 4.69 -8.73
N ALA A 91 11.57 4.05 -9.00
CA ALA A 91 10.64 4.49 -10.03
C ALA A 91 10.13 5.91 -9.73
N ILE A 92 9.80 6.21 -8.46
CA ILE A 92 9.42 7.57 -8.03
C ILE A 92 10.54 8.56 -8.34
N HIS A 93 11.80 8.23 -8.09
CA HIS A 93 12.91 9.12 -8.41
C HIS A 93 13.00 9.38 -9.93
N ASP A 94 13.00 8.31 -10.74
CA ASP A 94 13.38 8.37 -12.16
C ASP A 94 12.26 8.80 -13.12
N HIS A 95 10.99 8.80 -12.70
CA HIS A 95 9.84 9.03 -13.57
C HIS A 95 8.95 10.18 -13.07
N ASP A 96 8.37 10.94 -14.00
CA ASP A 96 7.44 12.04 -13.66
C ASP A 96 6.10 11.52 -13.15
N ILE A 97 5.65 10.37 -13.65
CA ILE A 97 4.40 9.73 -13.21
C ILE A 97 4.67 8.28 -12.83
N VAL A 98 4.21 7.86 -11.66
CA VAL A 98 4.33 6.48 -11.20
C VAL A 98 2.99 5.97 -10.70
N PHE A 99 2.59 4.82 -11.24
CA PHE A 99 1.48 4.04 -10.75
C PHE A 99 2.02 2.93 -9.86
N SER A 100 1.59 2.90 -8.59
CA SER A 100 1.90 1.84 -7.63
C SER A 100 0.65 1.05 -7.34
N ILE A 101 0.63 -0.21 -7.77
CA ILE A 101 -0.54 -1.09 -7.68
C ILE A 101 -0.19 -2.27 -6.79
N GLY A 102 -0.99 -2.53 -5.76
CA GLY A 102 -0.78 -3.69 -4.89
C GLY A 102 -1.65 -3.71 -3.65
N PRO A 103 -1.56 -4.77 -2.84
CA PRO A 103 -2.39 -4.97 -1.65
C PRO A 103 -2.23 -3.89 -0.57
N ALA A 104 -3.19 -3.80 0.34
CA ALA A 104 -3.08 -2.99 1.56
C ALA A 104 -1.91 -3.46 2.45
N GLY A 105 -1.17 -2.51 3.02
CA GLY A 105 0.00 -2.78 3.85
C GLY A 105 1.33 -2.95 3.12
N THR A 106 1.36 -2.79 1.79
CA THR A 106 2.62 -2.81 1.00
C THR A 106 3.42 -1.49 1.04
N GLY A 107 2.88 -0.45 1.71
CA GLY A 107 3.56 0.84 1.89
C GLY A 107 3.42 1.84 0.72
N LYS A 108 2.58 1.57 -0.29
CA LYS A 108 2.40 2.42 -1.49
C LYS A 108 2.27 3.91 -1.17
N THR A 109 1.32 4.26 -0.31
CA THR A 109 0.97 5.64 0.02
C THR A 109 2.00 6.23 0.99
N TYR A 110 2.38 5.47 2.02
CA TYR A 110 3.39 5.88 3.00
C TYR A 110 4.73 6.24 2.35
N LEU A 111 5.27 5.36 1.49
CA LEU A 111 6.52 5.60 0.78
C LEU A 111 6.41 6.77 -0.23
N ALA A 112 5.24 6.97 -0.85
CA ALA A 112 5.02 8.13 -1.72
C ALA A 112 5.07 9.45 -0.93
N VAL A 113 4.42 9.49 0.25
CA VAL A 113 4.43 10.68 1.12
C VAL A 113 5.85 10.98 1.61
N ALA A 114 6.63 9.96 1.97
CA ALA A 114 8.04 10.13 2.34
C ALA A 114 8.85 10.80 1.21
N MET A 115 8.70 10.31 -0.03
CA MET A 115 9.36 10.89 -1.20
C MET A 115 8.90 12.32 -1.49
N ALA A 116 7.61 12.61 -1.32
CA ALA A 116 7.07 13.96 -1.49
C ALA A 116 7.69 14.95 -0.50
N LEU A 117 7.81 14.55 0.76
CA LEU A 117 8.42 15.36 1.82
C LEU A 117 9.91 15.58 1.56
N ALA A 118 10.63 14.56 1.10
CA ALA A 118 12.04 14.68 0.71
C ALA A 118 12.22 15.68 -0.44
N ALA A 119 11.42 15.56 -1.51
CA ALA A 119 11.47 16.47 -2.66
C ALA A 119 11.12 17.92 -2.27
N LEU A 120 10.16 18.12 -1.37
CA LEU A 120 9.79 19.44 -0.86
C LEU A 120 10.96 20.08 -0.10
N ARG A 121 11.65 19.29 0.73
CA ARG A 121 12.81 19.76 1.51
C ARG A 121 14.02 20.06 0.65
N ALA A 122 14.25 19.26 -0.39
CA ALA A 122 15.30 19.49 -1.39
C ALA A 122 15.02 20.72 -2.27
N GLY A 123 13.82 21.31 -2.19
CA GLY A 123 13.41 22.45 -3.00
C GLY A 123 13.09 22.11 -4.46
N GLU A 124 13.02 20.81 -4.78
CA GLU A 124 12.65 20.30 -6.10
C GLU A 124 11.20 20.67 -6.43
N VAL A 125 10.32 20.53 -5.43
CA VAL A 125 8.93 20.97 -5.47
C VAL A 125 8.68 22.06 -4.42
N LYS A 126 7.65 22.87 -4.65
CA LYS A 126 7.19 23.92 -3.73
C LYS A 126 5.95 23.53 -2.94
N LYS A 127 5.23 22.50 -3.38
CA LYS A 127 3.92 22.12 -2.85
C LYS A 127 3.73 20.61 -2.92
N ILE A 128 3.05 20.05 -1.93
CA ILE A 128 2.55 18.67 -1.93
C ILE A 128 1.03 18.71 -1.98
N VAL A 129 0.42 17.90 -2.83
CA VAL A 129 -1.04 17.75 -2.90
C VAL A 129 -1.37 16.27 -2.74
N LEU A 130 -2.03 15.92 -1.65
CA LEU A 130 -2.56 14.59 -1.37
C LEU A 130 -4.05 14.58 -1.69
N ALA A 131 -4.44 13.75 -2.64
CA ALA A 131 -5.80 13.64 -3.11
C ALA A 131 -6.33 12.20 -2.97
N ARG A 132 -7.62 12.08 -2.67
CA ARG A 132 -8.33 10.80 -2.66
C ARG A 132 -9.67 10.95 -3.42
N PRO A 133 -10.07 10.00 -4.27
CA PRO A 133 -11.41 9.98 -4.83
C PRO A 133 -12.44 9.88 -3.70
N ALA A 134 -13.48 10.70 -3.76
CA ALA A 134 -14.63 10.49 -2.90
C ALA A 134 -15.38 9.26 -3.41
N VAL A 135 -15.61 8.31 -2.51
CA VAL A 135 -16.44 7.15 -2.78
C VAL A 135 -17.64 7.23 -1.85
N GLU A 136 -18.83 7.10 -2.41
CA GLU A 136 -20.04 6.90 -1.61
C GLU A 136 -20.01 5.45 -1.09
N ALA A 137 -19.20 5.21 -0.05
CA ALA A 137 -19.14 3.93 0.63
C ALA A 137 -20.41 3.75 1.48
N GLY A 138 -21.51 3.35 0.84
CA GLY A 138 -22.77 2.95 1.48
C GLY A 138 -23.65 4.08 2.03
N GLU A 139 -23.07 5.19 2.49
CA GLU A 139 -23.79 6.40 2.89
C GLU A 139 -23.54 7.52 1.87
N LYS A 140 -24.59 8.12 1.30
CA LYS A 140 -24.40 9.31 0.47
C LYS A 140 -23.73 10.37 1.35
N LEU A 141 -22.69 11.02 0.84
CA LEU A 141 -21.97 12.11 1.52
C LEU A 141 -22.90 13.19 2.11
N GLY A 142 -24.15 13.28 1.63
CA GLY A 142 -25.20 14.12 2.17
C GLY A 142 -25.72 13.78 3.58
N PHE A 143 -25.53 12.56 4.10
CA PHE A 143 -26.16 12.10 5.35
C PHE A 143 -25.33 12.29 6.64
N LEU A 144 -24.02 12.52 6.54
CA LEU A 144 -23.22 12.84 7.72
C LEU A 144 -23.59 14.25 8.23
N PRO A 145 -23.83 14.48 9.53
CA PRO A 145 -24.04 15.84 10.07
C PRO A 145 -22.73 16.65 10.00
N GLY A 146 -22.83 17.98 9.86
CA GLY A 146 -21.67 18.89 9.82
C GLY A 146 -21.44 19.58 8.47
N ASP A 147 -20.40 20.41 8.40
CA ASP A 147 -19.98 21.10 7.17
C ASP A 147 -19.34 20.13 6.15
N LEU A 148 -19.21 20.55 4.89
CA LEU A 148 -18.65 19.67 3.84
C LEU A 148 -17.22 19.18 4.16
N ARG A 149 -16.44 19.92 4.97
CA ARG A 149 -15.09 19.52 5.37
C ARG A 149 -15.16 18.44 6.45
N GLU A 150 -16.03 18.59 7.45
CA GLU A 150 -16.27 17.62 8.52
C GLU A 150 -16.73 16.27 7.96
N LYS A 151 -17.58 16.27 6.92
CA LYS A 151 -18.04 15.04 6.28
C LYS A 151 -16.97 14.29 5.48
N VAL A 152 -15.99 15.02 4.92
CA VAL A 152 -14.95 14.43 4.07
C VAL A 152 -13.67 14.10 4.86
N ASN A 153 -13.49 14.71 6.03
CA ASN A 153 -12.33 14.52 6.89
C ASN A 153 -12.05 13.04 7.24
N PRO A 154 -13.04 12.18 7.57
CA PRO A 154 -12.79 10.76 7.86
C PRO A 154 -12.09 10.03 6.72
N TYR A 155 -12.46 10.30 5.46
CA TYR A 155 -11.86 9.67 4.28
C TYR A 155 -10.43 10.14 4.01
N LEU A 156 -10.10 11.36 4.43
CA LEU A 156 -8.77 11.93 4.27
C LEU A 156 -7.85 11.62 5.45
N ARG A 157 -8.39 11.10 6.56
CA ARG A 157 -7.65 10.86 7.81
C ARG A 157 -6.38 10.02 7.62
N PRO A 158 -6.38 8.91 6.85
CA PRO A 158 -5.16 8.12 6.63
C PRO A 158 -4.01 8.92 6.00
N LEU A 159 -4.31 9.93 5.19
CA LEU A 159 -3.28 10.81 4.60
C LEU A 159 -2.70 11.78 5.64
N TYR A 160 -3.52 12.25 6.58
CA TYR A 160 -3.04 13.04 7.72
C TYR A 160 -2.19 12.20 8.66
N ASP A 161 -2.60 10.96 8.95
CA ASP A 161 -1.85 10.07 9.83
C ASP A 161 -0.47 9.78 9.23
N ALA A 162 -0.38 9.46 7.92
CA ALA A 162 0.90 9.27 7.24
C ALA A 162 1.83 10.49 7.29
N LEU A 163 1.29 11.72 7.31
CA LEU A 163 2.09 12.94 7.50
C LEU A 163 2.59 13.07 8.94
N ASN A 164 1.73 12.81 9.93
CA ASN A 164 2.08 12.91 11.36
C ASN A 164 3.06 11.82 11.81
N ASP A 165 3.12 10.69 11.11
CA ASP A 165 4.15 9.66 11.34
C ASP A 165 5.56 10.15 10.95
N MET A 166 5.66 11.17 10.09
CA MET A 166 6.93 11.63 9.51
C MET A 166 7.31 13.06 9.91
N LEU A 167 6.35 13.84 10.38
CA LEU A 167 6.50 15.24 10.77
C LEU A 167 5.83 15.45 12.12
N ASP A 168 6.40 16.32 12.94
CA ASP A 168 5.73 16.75 14.17
C ASP A 168 4.37 17.38 13.85
N PHE A 169 3.39 17.14 14.71
CA PHE A 169 2.03 17.64 14.54
C PHE A 169 1.98 19.16 14.27
N SER A 170 2.78 19.94 15.00
CA SER A 170 2.87 21.39 14.82
C SER A 170 3.41 21.80 13.44
N GLN A 171 4.33 21.01 12.89
CA GLN A 171 4.89 21.22 11.55
C GLN A 171 3.88 20.88 10.46
N VAL A 172 3.13 19.78 10.62
CA VAL A 172 2.02 19.42 9.71
C VAL A 172 1.00 20.55 9.64
N GLN A 173 0.53 21.03 10.80
CA GLN A 173 -0.42 22.16 10.87
C GLN A 173 0.11 23.42 10.19
N LYS A 174 1.38 23.76 10.41
CA LYS A 174 2.04 24.92 9.78
C LYS A 174 2.10 24.79 8.26
N TYR A 175 2.41 23.61 7.73
CA TYR A 175 2.47 23.39 6.29
C TYR A 175 1.09 23.44 5.63
N ILE A 176 0.07 22.91 6.29
CA ILE A 176 -1.32 22.98 5.81
C ILE A 176 -1.81 24.43 5.83
N ALA A 177 -1.62 25.15 6.94
CA ALA A 177 -2.07 26.54 7.06
C ALA A 177 -1.40 27.51 6.07
N ARG A 178 -0.25 27.12 5.51
CA ARG A 178 0.49 27.89 4.49
C ARG A 178 0.28 27.37 3.06
N ASP A 179 -0.65 26.44 2.86
CA ASP A 179 -0.90 25.75 1.58
C ASP A 179 0.36 25.12 0.96
N VAL A 180 1.34 24.75 1.78
CA VAL A 180 2.54 23.99 1.35
C VAL A 180 2.17 22.53 1.15
N ILE A 181 1.31 21.99 2.03
CA ILE A 181 0.73 20.67 1.90
C ILE A 181 -0.79 20.83 1.87
N GLU A 182 -1.42 20.31 0.82
CA GLU A 182 -2.87 20.26 0.69
C GLU A 182 -3.35 18.81 0.79
N VAL A 183 -4.32 18.53 1.65
CA VAL A 183 -5.01 17.23 1.71
C VAL A 183 -6.46 17.47 1.31
N VAL A 184 -6.84 17.02 0.11
CA VAL A 184 -8.09 17.45 -0.52
C VAL A 184 -8.82 16.30 -1.22
N PRO A 185 -10.14 16.38 -1.39
CA PRO A 185 -10.86 15.46 -2.26
C PRO A 185 -10.46 15.70 -3.72
N MET A 186 -10.38 14.65 -4.53
CA MET A 186 -9.97 14.76 -5.94
C MET A 186 -10.82 15.75 -6.76
N ALA A 187 -12.10 15.94 -6.41
CA ALA A 187 -12.98 16.91 -7.08
C ALA A 187 -12.45 18.35 -7.05
N PHE A 188 -11.68 18.72 -6.02
CA PHE A 188 -11.09 20.05 -5.84
C PHE A 188 -9.90 20.29 -6.77
N MET A 189 -9.49 19.29 -7.56
CA MET A 189 -8.43 19.42 -8.55
C MET A 189 -8.92 20.00 -9.88
N ARG A 190 -10.24 20.07 -10.09
CA ARG A 190 -10.82 20.54 -11.35
C ARG A 190 -10.41 21.99 -11.64
N GLY A 191 -9.99 22.26 -12.86
CA GLY A 191 -9.58 23.60 -13.30
C GLY A 191 -8.22 24.07 -12.78
N ARG A 192 -7.49 23.23 -12.04
CA ARG A 192 -6.14 23.56 -11.54
C ARG A 192 -5.06 23.15 -12.53
N THR A 193 -3.93 23.84 -12.47
CA THR A 193 -2.67 23.38 -13.05
C THR A 193 -1.63 23.37 -11.94
N LEU A 194 -1.10 22.19 -11.62
CA LEU A 194 -0.22 21.97 -10.50
C LEU A 194 1.23 21.98 -10.99
N ASN A 195 1.85 23.16 -10.97
CA ASN A 195 3.26 23.34 -11.34
C ASN A 195 4.16 23.26 -10.10
N ARG A 196 5.35 22.68 -10.24
CA ARG A 196 6.33 22.52 -9.14
C ARG A 196 5.71 21.83 -7.93
N SER A 197 4.88 20.82 -8.16
CA SER A 197 4.13 20.11 -7.13
C SER A 197 4.42 18.63 -7.14
N PHE A 198 4.45 18.02 -5.95
CA PHE A 198 4.38 16.57 -5.80
C PHE A 198 2.94 16.19 -5.48
N VAL A 199 2.29 15.46 -6.38
CA VAL A 199 0.86 15.18 -6.32
C VAL A 199 0.65 13.69 -6.14
N ILE A 200 -0.07 13.28 -5.10
CA ILE A 200 -0.36 11.88 -4.79
C ILE A 200 -1.88 11.67 -4.90
N LEU A 201 -2.31 10.72 -5.73
CA LEU A 201 -3.69 10.22 -5.77
C LEU A 201 -3.74 8.86 -5.08
N ASP A 202 -4.33 8.83 -3.90
CA ASP A 202 -4.52 7.61 -3.12
C ASP A 202 -5.88 6.95 -3.40
N GLU A 203 -5.96 5.62 -3.21
CA GLU A 203 -7.10 4.78 -3.58
C GLU A 203 -7.62 5.02 -5.00
N ALA A 204 -6.70 5.12 -5.95
CA ALA A 204 -7.02 5.44 -7.33
C ALA A 204 -7.92 4.38 -8.01
N GLN A 205 -8.02 3.16 -7.47
CA GLN A 205 -8.96 2.16 -7.97
C GLN A 205 -10.41 2.65 -7.91
N ASN A 206 -10.71 3.56 -7.00
CA ASN A 206 -12.03 4.15 -6.82
C ASN A 206 -12.27 5.41 -7.69
N SER A 207 -11.37 5.69 -8.64
CA SER A 207 -11.59 6.73 -9.64
C SER A 207 -12.28 6.17 -10.88
N THR A 208 -13.12 6.98 -11.53
CA THR A 208 -13.62 6.70 -12.87
C THR A 208 -12.58 7.04 -13.94
N ILE A 209 -12.77 6.56 -15.17
CA ILE A 209 -11.90 6.91 -16.31
C ILE A 209 -11.81 8.44 -16.49
N GLY A 210 -12.95 9.13 -16.41
CA GLY A 210 -13.01 10.59 -16.56
C GLY A 210 -12.26 11.31 -15.45
N GLN A 211 -12.36 10.83 -14.22
CA GLN A 211 -11.62 11.37 -13.07
C GLN A 211 -10.10 11.12 -13.18
N MET A 212 -9.68 9.93 -13.60
CA MET A 212 -8.26 9.62 -13.82
C MET A 212 -7.67 10.53 -14.91
N LYS A 213 -8.37 10.70 -16.04
CA LYS A 213 -7.97 11.64 -17.09
C LYS A 213 -7.92 13.08 -16.58
N MET A 214 -8.92 13.49 -15.78
CA MET A 214 -8.95 14.81 -15.16
C MET A 214 -7.69 15.03 -14.31
N PHE A 215 -7.39 14.09 -13.39
CA PHE A 215 -6.23 14.12 -12.51
C PHE A 215 -4.91 14.26 -13.27
N LEU A 216 -4.64 13.34 -14.21
CA LEU A 216 -3.38 13.31 -14.96
C LEU A 216 -3.14 14.59 -15.75
N THR A 217 -4.21 15.19 -16.30
CA THR A 217 -4.12 16.47 -17.03
C THR A 217 -3.99 17.71 -16.14
N ARG A 218 -3.99 17.57 -14.80
CA ARG A 218 -3.69 18.69 -13.88
C ARG A 218 -2.19 18.83 -13.61
N LEU A 219 -1.38 17.80 -13.92
CA LEU A 219 0.06 17.83 -13.69
C LEU A 219 0.72 18.84 -14.63
N GLY A 220 1.35 19.85 -14.02
CA GLY A 220 2.05 20.93 -14.73
C GLY A 220 3.55 20.71 -14.81
N GLN A 221 4.28 21.76 -15.15
CA GLN A 221 5.74 21.71 -15.30
C GLN A 221 6.45 21.44 -13.97
N ARG A 222 7.51 20.64 -14.03
CA ARG A 222 8.36 20.26 -12.88
C ARG A 222 7.55 19.67 -11.72
N SER A 223 6.50 18.93 -12.04
CA SER A 223 5.66 18.25 -11.08
C SER A 223 5.80 16.75 -11.22
N LYS A 224 5.59 16.05 -10.11
CA LYS A 224 5.59 14.59 -10.06
C LYS A 224 4.22 14.09 -9.63
N GLY A 225 3.70 13.06 -10.29
CA GLY A 225 2.39 12.47 -10.02
C GLY A 225 2.51 11.01 -9.58
N ILE A 226 2.11 10.70 -8.36
CA ILE A 226 2.10 9.32 -7.85
C ILE A 226 0.66 8.86 -7.70
N ILE A 227 0.31 7.73 -8.29
CA ILE A 227 -1.03 7.16 -8.26
C ILE A 227 -0.93 5.82 -7.55
N THR A 228 -1.55 5.71 -6.37
CA THR A 228 -1.54 4.50 -5.56
C THR A 228 -2.92 3.86 -5.54
N GLY A 229 -2.98 2.52 -5.57
CA GLY A 229 -4.25 1.82 -5.43
C GLY A 229 -4.13 0.30 -5.40
N ASP A 230 -5.26 -0.35 -5.16
CA ASP A 230 -5.41 -1.81 -5.20
C ASP A 230 -6.50 -2.17 -6.20
N ILE A 231 -6.13 -2.69 -7.37
CA ILE A 231 -7.10 -3.06 -8.42
C ILE A 231 -8.08 -4.15 -7.98
N THR A 232 -7.82 -4.87 -6.88
CA THR A 232 -8.70 -5.92 -6.35
C THR A 232 -9.79 -5.38 -5.41
N GLN A 233 -9.66 -4.16 -4.90
CA GLN A 233 -10.56 -3.55 -3.91
C GLN A 233 -11.28 -2.33 -4.50
N THR A 234 -12.16 -2.55 -5.49
CA THR A 234 -12.93 -1.46 -6.11
C THR A 234 -14.27 -1.26 -5.39
N ASP A 235 -14.51 -0.03 -4.97
CA ASP A 235 -15.77 0.40 -4.34
C ASP A 235 -16.72 1.09 -5.33
N LEU A 236 -16.36 1.10 -6.62
CA LEU A 236 -17.21 1.63 -7.69
C LEU A 236 -18.47 0.77 -7.88
N PRO A 237 -19.60 1.37 -8.30
CA PRO A 237 -20.81 0.63 -8.67
C PRO A 237 -20.52 -0.51 -9.66
N SER A 238 -21.25 -1.62 -9.49
CA SER A 238 -21.10 -2.80 -10.34
C SER A 238 -21.20 -2.45 -11.83
N GLY A 239 -20.28 -2.97 -12.63
CA GLY A 239 -20.18 -2.71 -14.08
C GLY A 239 -19.39 -1.46 -14.46
N GLN A 240 -19.01 -0.60 -13.51
CA GLN A 240 -18.19 0.57 -13.81
C GLN A 240 -16.69 0.21 -13.84
N MET A 241 -16.03 0.49 -14.97
CA MET A 241 -14.59 0.25 -15.10
C MET A 241 -13.79 1.29 -14.29
N SER A 242 -12.89 0.79 -13.42
CA SER A 242 -11.92 1.62 -12.69
C SER A 242 -10.98 2.37 -13.64
N GLY A 243 -10.80 3.66 -13.37
CA GLY A 243 -9.86 4.54 -14.05
C GLY A 243 -8.41 4.07 -13.89
N LEU A 244 -8.05 3.46 -12.75
CA LEU A 244 -6.73 2.88 -12.54
C LEU A 244 -6.48 1.69 -13.45
N ARG A 245 -7.39 0.71 -13.48
CA ARG A 245 -7.30 -0.44 -14.39
C ARG A 245 -7.27 -0.01 -15.86
N HIS A 246 -8.06 1.00 -16.21
CA HIS A 246 -8.07 1.53 -17.57
C HIS A 246 -6.73 2.21 -17.93
N ALA A 247 -6.19 3.04 -17.04
CA ALA A 247 -4.92 3.74 -17.22
C ALA A 247 -3.75 2.77 -17.38
N GLU A 248 -3.71 1.69 -16.58
CA GLU A 248 -2.69 0.64 -16.71
C GLU A 248 -2.65 0.04 -18.12
N ARG A 249 -3.82 -0.18 -18.73
CA ARG A 249 -3.91 -0.71 -20.10
C ARG A 249 -3.44 0.29 -21.16
N ILE A 250 -3.84 1.56 -21.05
CA ILE A 250 -3.68 2.53 -22.16
C ILE A 250 -2.41 3.39 -22.06
N LEU A 251 -1.83 3.54 -20.86
CA LEU A 251 -0.64 4.38 -20.65
C LEU A 251 0.66 3.58 -20.62
N HIS A 252 0.59 2.27 -20.78
CA HIS A 252 1.76 1.41 -20.84
C HIS A 252 2.68 1.82 -22.00
N GLY A 253 3.98 1.96 -21.73
CA GLY A 253 4.99 2.32 -22.73
C GLY A 253 5.15 3.83 -23.00
N ILE A 254 4.36 4.70 -22.36
CA ILE A 254 4.59 6.15 -22.45
C ILE A 254 5.84 6.52 -21.65
N ARG A 255 6.80 7.19 -22.32
CA ARG A 255 8.03 7.67 -21.68
C ARG A 255 7.70 8.61 -20.52
N GLY A 256 8.36 8.42 -19.39
CA GLY A 256 8.15 9.21 -18.17
C GLY A 256 7.04 8.68 -17.26
N ILE A 257 6.35 7.60 -17.66
CA ILE A 257 5.37 6.89 -16.83
C ILE A 257 5.92 5.51 -16.46
N ALA A 258 5.92 5.18 -15.17
CA ALA A 258 6.24 3.85 -14.68
C ALA A 258 5.03 3.18 -14.01
N PHE A 259 4.94 1.86 -14.15
CA PHE A 259 4.02 1.01 -13.41
C PHE A 259 4.83 0.08 -12.51
N VAL A 260 4.56 0.12 -11.20
CA VAL A 260 5.20 -0.73 -10.21
C VAL A 260 4.12 -1.56 -9.53
N ARG A 261 4.26 -2.88 -9.61
CA ARG A 261 3.40 -3.82 -8.88
C ARG A 261 4.09 -4.23 -7.58
N LEU A 262 3.38 -4.02 -6.48
CA LEU A 262 3.72 -4.55 -5.16
C LEU A 262 2.85 -5.76 -4.87
N GLU A 263 3.45 -6.81 -4.35
CA GLU A 263 2.81 -8.10 -4.14
C GLU A 263 2.60 -8.38 -2.66
N ARG A 264 2.00 -9.54 -2.32
CA ARG A 264 1.85 -9.95 -0.91
C ARG A 264 3.19 -10.02 -0.17
N ALA A 265 4.27 -10.38 -0.87
CA ALA A 265 5.62 -10.39 -0.31
C ALA A 265 6.13 -8.99 0.10
N ASP A 266 5.52 -7.92 -0.42
CA ASP A 266 5.87 -6.53 -0.08
C ASP A 266 5.07 -6.00 1.13
N ILE A 267 4.16 -6.80 1.69
CA ILE A 267 3.39 -6.41 2.88
C ILE A 267 4.30 -6.46 4.10
N VAL A 268 4.47 -5.31 4.76
CA VAL A 268 5.28 -5.23 5.97
C VAL A 268 4.37 -4.85 7.12
N ARG A 269 4.14 -5.81 8.00
CA ARG A 269 3.32 -5.64 9.21
C ARG A 269 4.16 -6.01 10.42
N HIS A 270 3.70 -5.55 11.56
CA HIS A 270 4.27 -5.99 12.83
C HIS A 270 4.11 -7.51 12.99
N ARG A 271 5.15 -8.22 13.48
CA ARG A 271 5.17 -9.69 13.61
C ARG A 271 3.96 -10.26 14.35
N LEU A 272 3.45 -9.55 15.36
CA LEU A 272 2.22 -9.97 16.06
C LEU A 272 1.00 -9.93 15.14
N VAL A 273 0.87 -8.90 14.31
CA VAL A 273 -0.24 -8.75 13.36
C VAL A 273 -0.17 -9.84 12.29
N GLU A 274 1.04 -10.18 11.82
CA GLU A 274 1.24 -11.30 10.88
C GLU A 274 0.76 -12.61 11.49
N ARG A 275 1.20 -12.93 12.73
CA ARG A 275 0.74 -14.14 13.44
C ARG A 275 -0.78 -14.18 13.65
N ILE A 276 -1.41 -13.02 13.91
CA ILE A 276 -2.86 -12.93 14.03
C ILE A 276 -3.52 -13.25 12.68
N VAL A 277 -3.09 -12.62 11.58
CA VAL A 277 -3.65 -12.87 10.24
C VAL A 277 -3.51 -14.35 9.87
N GLU A 278 -2.33 -14.93 10.07
CA GLU A 278 -2.10 -16.36 9.81
C GLU A 278 -3.01 -17.29 10.64
N ALA A 279 -3.38 -16.90 11.86
CA ALA A 279 -4.28 -17.68 12.70
C ALA A 279 -5.71 -17.67 12.14
N TYR A 280 -6.18 -16.51 11.65
CA TYR A 280 -7.47 -16.40 10.98
C TYR A 280 -7.50 -17.15 9.64
N GLU A 281 -6.48 -16.99 8.81
CA GLU A 281 -6.38 -17.69 7.52
C GLU A 281 -6.38 -19.23 7.69
N ARG A 282 -5.67 -19.74 8.71
CA ARG A 282 -5.69 -21.17 9.07
C ARG A 282 -7.09 -21.65 9.47
N ASN A 283 -7.82 -20.84 10.23
CA ASN A 283 -9.18 -21.18 10.65
C ASN A 283 -10.14 -21.19 9.45
N GLU A 284 -10.07 -20.19 8.58
CA GLU A 284 -10.89 -20.12 7.36
C GLU A 284 -10.64 -21.31 6.44
N GLN A 285 -9.39 -21.73 6.24
CA GLN A 285 -9.05 -22.92 5.45
C GLN A 285 -9.59 -24.21 6.08
N GLN A 286 -9.56 -24.34 7.40
CA GLN A 286 -10.12 -25.50 8.11
C GLN A 286 -11.66 -25.55 8.01
N HIS A 287 -12.34 -24.40 8.02
CA HIS A 287 -13.78 -24.33 7.84
C HIS A 287 -14.23 -24.58 6.39
N HIS A 288 -13.49 -24.07 5.39
CA HIS A 288 -13.77 -24.39 3.98
C HIS A 288 -13.50 -25.86 3.64
N GLY A 289 -12.49 -26.48 4.26
CA GLY A 289 -12.23 -27.91 4.12
C GLY A 289 -13.30 -28.82 4.73
N ARG A 290 -13.99 -28.37 5.80
CA ARG A 290 -15.11 -29.10 6.42
C ARG A 290 -16.44 -28.94 5.68
N ALA A 291 -16.67 -27.80 5.04
CA ALA A 291 -17.87 -27.58 4.23
C ALA A 291 -17.88 -28.40 2.93
N ALA A 292 -16.70 -28.70 2.36
CA ALA A 292 -16.56 -29.56 1.19
C ALA A 292 -16.67 -31.08 1.50
N SER A 293 -16.69 -31.47 2.78
CA SER A 293 -16.76 -32.87 3.23
C SER A 293 -18.07 -33.23 3.95
N ALA A 294 -19.09 -32.37 3.91
CA ALA A 294 -20.40 -32.70 4.45
C ALA A 294 -21.12 -33.66 3.49
N PRO A 295 -21.59 -34.84 3.94
CA PRO A 295 -22.43 -35.69 3.11
C PRO A 295 -23.73 -34.95 2.78
N ALA A 296 -24.20 -35.11 1.54
CA ALA A 296 -25.48 -34.54 1.11
C ALA A 296 -26.61 -35.00 2.06
N PRO A 297 -27.58 -34.14 2.39
CA PRO A 297 -28.73 -34.57 3.18
C PRO A 297 -29.48 -35.67 2.39
N GLU A 298 -29.72 -36.81 3.04
CA GLU A 298 -30.51 -37.90 2.47
C GLU A 298 -31.90 -37.38 2.09
N PRO A 299 -32.46 -37.78 0.94
CA PRO A 299 -33.82 -37.41 0.59
C PRO A 299 -34.78 -38.16 1.52
N ASP A 300 -35.62 -37.40 2.24
CA ASP A 300 -36.72 -37.94 3.04
C ASP A 300 -37.58 -38.88 2.19
N ALA A 301 -37.54 -40.16 2.52
CA ALA A 301 -38.41 -41.17 1.94
C ALA A 301 -39.74 -41.19 2.70
N ASP A 302 -40.60 -40.22 2.43
CA ASP A 302 -42.05 -40.37 2.62
C ASP A 302 -42.82 -39.21 1.95
N GLU A 303 -43.14 -39.37 0.66
CA GLU A 303 -44.30 -38.71 0.08
C GLU A 303 -44.90 -39.62 -1.01
N PRO A 304 -46.18 -40.03 -0.92
CA PRO A 304 -46.77 -40.96 -1.87
C PRO A 304 -47.08 -40.28 -3.20
N ALA A 305 -46.78 -40.99 -4.28
CA ALA A 305 -46.97 -40.57 -5.66
C ALA A 305 -48.43 -40.16 -5.94
N ALA A 306 -48.63 -38.88 -6.28
CA ALA A 306 -49.87 -38.42 -6.89
C ALA A 306 -49.97 -39.00 -8.31
N THR A 307 -50.98 -39.83 -8.51
CA THR A 307 -51.44 -40.33 -9.82
C THR A 307 -51.96 -39.18 -10.67
N ASP A 308 -51.38 -39.00 -11.85
CA ASP A 308 -51.82 -38.05 -12.87
C ASP A 308 -52.74 -38.78 -13.88
N PRO A 309 -54.04 -38.45 -14.00
CA PRO A 309 -54.92 -39.04 -14.99
C PRO A 309 -55.13 -38.05 -16.14
N ASN A 310 -54.47 -38.25 -17.29
CA ASN A 310 -55.02 -37.83 -18.59
C ASN A 310 -54.19 -38.31 -19.80
N LEU A 311 -54.59 -39.47 -20.30
CA LEU A 311 -54.48 -40.01 -21.67
C LEU A 311 -55.72 -40.92 -21.76
N ASP A 312 -56.59 -40.95 -22.76
CA ASP A 312 -56.60 -40.42 -24.12
C ASP A 312 -58.00 -40.74 -24.69
N SER A 313 -58.36 -40.02 -25.76
CA SER A 313 -59.24 -40.42 -26.86
C SER A 313 -60.74 -40.61 -26.62
N GLY A 314 -61.53 -40.03 -27.53
CA GLY A 314 -62.99 -40.02 -27.47
C GLY A 314 -63.67 -40.98 -28.45
N HIS A 315 -65.01 -40.90 -28.50
CA HIS A 315 -65.83 -41.08 -29.70
C HIS A 315 -67.27 -40.61 -29.43
N THR A 316 -67.75 -39.79 -30.34
CA THR A 316 -69.15 -39.44 -30.67
C THR A 316 -69.99 -40.69 -30.97
N PRO A 317 -71.34 -40.62 -31.10
CA PRO A 317 -72.21 -39.49 -31.47
C PRO A 317 -73.11 -38.96 -30.34
#